data_AF-H8GQJ3-F1
#
_entry.id   AF-H8GQJ3-F1
#
_cell.length_a   1.000
_cell.length_b   1.000
_cell.length_c   1.000
_cell.angle_alpha   90.00
_cell.angle_beta   90.00
_cell.angle_gamma   90.00
#
_symmetry.space_group_name_H-M   'P 1'
#
loop_
_entity.id
_entity.type
_entity.pdbx_description
1 polymer ?
#
loop_
_entity_poly.entity_id
_entity_poly.type
_entity_poly.pdbx_seq_one_letter_code
_entity_poly.pdbx_strand_id
1 'polypeptide(L)'
;MFIPFHSGISQALSVPVFLVASTLMLTGCASTAKDKESSVDITPPSPQASQTDPFEGFNRSMYNFNMKLDKYFFKPVSDGYKFITPDFVETGVSNFFNNLKGINVVLNDFLQGKFAQGASDTGRFLTNTTIGIAGLVDVASELGLHSNVEDFGQTLAVWGVGEGPYLVLPVMGPTTIRDGSGGIVDRAANPGTYVPFTGIIEGINDRAKAQGALNFIDEAALDPYVFTRESFLQYRRHLVNDGKTEIGLDHLDLDASFDSSADPKADNSETEKSATDASGEDLVSVKPADKAAPANRPAYDAMIEAFEQNSAKVDRLSKIINR
;
A
#
# COMPACT_ATOMS: atom_id res chain seq x y z
N MET A 1 -12.34 -46.13 41.76
CA MET A 1 -13.63 -46.70 41.32
C MET A 1 -13.95 -46.08 39.96
N PHE A 2 -14.33 -46.90 38.99
CA PHE A 2 -14.31 -46.68 37.54
C PHE A 2 -15.40 -45.71 37.01
N ILE A 3 -15.13 -45.12 35.82
CA ILE A 3 -16.02 -44.30 34.95
C ILE A 3 -17.10 -45.20 34.28
N PRO A 4 -18.22 -44.66 33.71
CA PRO A 4 -18.28 -44.22 32.28
C PRO A 4 -19.12 -42.90 32.10
N PHE A 5 -18.92 -41.99 31.14
CA PHE A 5 -18.92 -41.97 29.65
C PHE A 5 -20.24 -42.35 28.94
N HIS A 6 -20.98 -41.34 28.45
CA HIS A 6 -21.85 -41.27 27.23
C HIS A 6 -22.35 -39.80 27.11
N SER A 7 -22.05 -38.98 26.10
CA SER A 7 -22.35 -38.96 24.65
C SER A 7 -23.81 -38.64 24.30
N GLY A 8 -24.02 -37.61 23.47
CA GLY A 8 -25.34 -37.16 23.03
C GLY A 8 -25.29 -35.88 22.18
N ILE A 9 -24.79 -36.02 20.95
CA ILE A 9 -24.78 -35.03 19.86
C ILE A 9 -26.22 -34.81 19.37
N SER A 10 -26.61 -33.55 19.13
CA SER A 10 -27.42 -33.22 17.96
C SER A 10 -27.28 -31.73 17.61
N GLN A 11 -26.40 -31.45 16.64
CA GLN A 11 -26.47 -30.24 15.84
C GLN A 11 -27.52 -30.45 14.76
N ALA A 12 -28.47 -29.52 14.61
CA ALA A 12 -29.15 -29.22 13.35
C ALA A 12 -30.21 -28.13 13.58
N LEU A 13 -29.85 -26.85 13.39
CA LEU A 13 -30.79 -25.85 12.87
C LEU A 13 -30.08 -24.53 12.52
N SER A 14 -29.51 -24.42 11.32
CA SER A 14 -29.15 -23.10 10.75
C SER A 14 -28.95 -23.15 9.22
N VAL A 15 -29.86 -23.80 8.49
CA VAL A 15 -29.80 -23.91 7.01
C VAL A 15 -31.07 -23.41 6.30
N PRO A 16 -31.57 -22.18 6.54
CA PRO A 16 -32.35 -21.58 5.46
C PRO A 16 -32.10 -20.08 5.23
N VAL A 17 -30.86 -19.60 5.38
CA VAL A 17 -30.51 -18.22 4.97
C VAL A 17 -29.66 -18.19 3.68
N PHE A 18 -28.89 -19.25 3.41
CA PHE A 18 -28.07 -19.32 2.20
C PHE A 18 -28.84 -19.56 0.89
N LEU A 19 -30.08 -20.08 0.96
CA LEU A 19 -30.84 -20.42 -0.25
C LEU A 19 -31.62 -19.23 -0.85
N VAL A 20 -31.77 -18.12 -0.13
CA VAL A 20 -32.46 -16.91 -0.65
C VAL A 20 -31.48 -15.93 -1.33
N ALA A 21 -30.18 -16.02 -1.05
CA ALA A 21 -29.16 -15.16 -1.66
C ALA A 21 -28.74 -15.60 -3.07
N SER A 22 -28.85 -16.89 -3.42
CA SER A 22 -28.46 -17.40 -4.75
C SER A 22 -29.47 -17.07 -5.86
N THR A 23 -30.73 -16.73 -5.55
CA THR A 23 -31.74 -16.42 -6.58
C THR A 23 -31.76 -14.95 -7.03
N LEU A 24 -31.02 -14.05 -6.38
CA LEU A 24 -30.95 -12.62 -6.73
C LEU A 24 -29.76 -12.24 -7.64
N MET A 25 -28.91 -13.20 -8.01
CA MET A 25 -27.71 -12.98 -8.85
C MET A 25 -27.88 -13.37 -10.33
N LEU A 26 -29.09 -13.75 -10.78
CA LEU A 26 -29.34 -14.21 -12.16
C LEU A 26 -30.11 -13.26 -13.09
N THR A 27 -30.43 -12.04 -12.66
CA THR A 27 -30.90 -11.00 -13.61
C THR A 27 -29.71 -10.28 -14.24
N GLY A 28 -29.07 -10.95 -15.19
CA GLY A 28 -28.16 -10.34 -16.14
C GLY A 28 -28.95 -9.44 -17.10
N CYS A 29 -28.66 -8.13 -17.10
CA CYS A 29 -29.08 -7.24 -18.17
C CYS A 29 -28.17 -7.45 -19.38
N ALA A 30 -28.66 -8.18 -20.37
CA ALA A 30 -28.11 -8.14 -21.72
C ALA A 30 -28.48 -6.80 -22.36
N SER A 31 -27.53 -5.87 -22.43
CA SER A 31 -27.67 -4.64 -23.22
C SER A 31 -27.06 -4.85 -24.59
N THR A 32 -27.90 -4.87 -25.63
CA THR A 32 -27.53 -4.91 -27.04
C THR A 32 -26.68 -3.70 -27.43
N ALA A 33 -25.47 -3.92 -27.94
CA ALA A 33 -24.66 -2.92 -28.61
C ALA A 33 -25.29 -2.59 -29.97
N LYS A 34 -25.51 -1.30 -30.25
CA LYS A 34 -25.78 -0.78 -31.60
C LYS A 34 -24.46 -0.30 -32.17
N ASP A 35 -24.08 -0.85 -33.31
CA ASP A 35 -22.97 -0.35 -34.13
C ASP A 35 -23.21 1.12 -34.47
N LYS A 36 -22.22 1.97 -34.18
CA LYS A 36 -22.08 3.30 -34.77
C LYS A 36 -20.69 3.42 -35.38
N GLU A 37 -20.71 3.78 -36.65
CA GLU A 37 -19.57 3.99 -37.54
C GLU A 37 -18.43 4.79 -36.90
N SER A 38 -17.23 4.26 -37.05
CA SER A 38 -15.97 4.89 -36.67
C SER A 38 -15.65 6.04 -37.63
N SER A 39 -15.92 7.27 -37.23
CA SER A 39 -15.17 8.43 -37.73
C SER A 39 -13.91 8.56 -36.88
N VAL A 40 -12.75 8.38 -37.50
CA VAL A 40 -11.43 8.53 -36.88
C VAL A 40 -11.27 9.98 -36.39
N ASP A 41 -11.32 10.17 -35.07
CA ASP A 41 -10.93 11.40 -34.41
C ASP A 41 -9.55 11.20 -33.77
N ILE A 42 -8.59 12.04 -34.15
CA ILE A 42 -7.23 12.02 -33.62
C ILE A 42 -7.25 12.80 -32.30
N THR A 43 -7.78 12.16 -31.26
CA THR A 43 -7.61 12.57 -29.87
C THR A 43 -6.83 11.46 -29.16
N PRO A 44 -5.74 11.75 -28.43
CA PRO A 44 -5.01 10.74 -27.66
C PRO A 44 -6.01 10.01 -26.74
N PRO A 45 -5.83 8.70 -26.47
CA PRO A 45 -6.75 7.96 -25.62
C PRO A 45 -6.86 8.67 -24.27
N SER A 46 -7.97 9.36 -24.06
CA SER A 46 -8.40 9.76 -22.74
C SER A 46 -8.55 8.48 -21.93
N PRO A 47 -8.02 8.40 -20.70
CA PRO A 47 -8.34 7.33 -19.78
C PRO A 47 -9.87 7.30 -19.63
N GLN A 48 -10.49 6.22 -20.11
CA GLN A 48 -11.94 6.06 -20.14
C GLN A 48 -12.47 5.95 -18.70
N ALA A 49 -13.26 6.93 -18.29
CA ALA A 49 -14.23 6.94 -17.19
C ALA A 49 -13.80 6.41 -15.81
N SER A 50 -13.25 7.30 -14.96
CA SER A 50 -13.74 7.57 -13.59
C SER A 50 -12.81 8.58 -12.89
N GLN A 51 -12.81 9.86 -13.27
CA GLN A 51 -12.00 10.88 -12.58
C GLN A 51 -12.76 11.68 -11.51
N THR A 52 -14.04 11.40 -11.32
CA THR A 52 -14.82 11.92 -10.20
C THR A 52 -15.39 10.72 -9.47
N ASP A 53 -14.91 10.49 -8.25
CA ASP A 53 -15.46 9.52 -7.32
C ASP A 53 -17.00 9.61 -7.30
N PRO A 54 -17.72 8.61 -7.85
CA PRO A 54 -19.17 8.70 -8.02
C PRO A 54 -19.92 8.86 -6.69
N PHE A 55 -19.30 8.44 -5.60
CA PHE A 55 -19.87 8.45 -4.26
C PHE A 55 -19.14 9.43 -3.32
N GLU A 56 -18.51 10.48 -3.85
CA GLU A 56 -17.68 11.41 -3.08
C GLU A 56 -18.40 11.99 -1.85
N GLY A 57 -19.67 12.38 -1.98
CA GLY A 57 -20.45 12.90 -0.85
C GLY A 57 -20.62 11.89 0.28
N PHE A 58 -20.92 10.63 -0.06
CA PHE A 58 -21.01 9.54 0.92
C PHE A 58 -19.63 9.22 1.51
N ASN A 59 -18.61 9.10 0.65
CA ASN A 59 -17.26 8.74 1.04
C ASN A 59 -16.63 9.78 1.97
N ARG A 60 -16.78 11.08 1.68
CA ARG A 60 -16.33 12.16 2.58
C ARG A 60 -17.08 12.13 3.91
N SER A 61 -18.37 11.79 3.92
CA SER A 61 -19.14 11.65 5.16
C SER A 61 -18.61 10.50 6.03
N MET A 62 -18.41 9.32 5.42
CA MET A 62 -17.85 8.15 6.12
C MET A 62 -16.39 8.37 6.53
N TYR A 63 -15.60 9.05 5.71
CA TYR A 63 -14.23 9.47 6.05
C TYR A 63 -14.24 10.35 7.31
N ASN A 64 -15.08 11.38 7.35
CA ASN A 64 -15.21 12.25 8.53
C ASN A 64 -15.71 11.48 9.77
N PHE A 65 -16.61 10.51 9.60
CA PHE A 65 -17.03 9.62 10.68
C PHE A 65 -15.84 8.81 11.21
N ASN A 66 -15.06 8.18 10.33
CA ASN A 66 -13.87 7.41 10.69
C ASN A 66 -12.82 8.27 11.39
N MET A 67 -12.56 9.48 10.91
CA MET A 67 -11.62 10.42 11.53
C MET A 67 -12.06 10.86 12.93
N LYS A 68 -13.36 11.09 13.15
CA LYS A 68 -13.89 11.37 14.49
C LYS A 68 -13.75 10.15 15.40
N LEU A 69 -14.11 8.98 14.91
CA LEU A 69 -13.97 7.73 15.66
C LEU A 69 -12.51 7.48 16.05
N ASP A 70 -11.58 7.71 15.13
CA ASP A 70 -10.14 7.64 15.41
C ASP A 70 -9.74 8.60 16.52
N LYS A 71 -10.06 9.89 16.33
CA LYS A 71 -9.69 10.95 17.26
C LYS A 71 -10.21 10.73 18.68
N TYR A 72 -11.44 10.25 18.83
CA TYR A 72 -12.09 10.12 20.13
C TYR A 72 -11.95 8.73 20.77
N PHE A 73 -11.69 7.68 19.98
CA PHE A 73 -11.62 6.31 20.48
C PHE A 73 -10.29 5.63 20.18
N PHE A 74 -9.94 5.42 18.90
CA PHE A 74 -8.76 4.62 18.57
C PHE A 74 -7.46 5.30 18.98
N LYS A 75 -7.29 6.59 18.69
CA LYS A 75 -6.09 7.34 19.06
C LYS A 75 -5.80 7.31 20.58
N PRO A 76 -6.71 7.69 21.49
CA PRO A 76 -6.40 7.64 22.93
C PRO A 76 -6.18 6.22 23.44
N VAL A 77 -6.88 5.22 22.90
CA VAL A 77 -6.68 3.81 23.27
C VAL A 77 -5.32 3.30 22.79
N SER A 78 -4.94 3.58 21.55
CA SER A 78 -3.64 3.23 20.98
C SER A 78 -2.48 3.96 21.66
N ASP A 79 -2.63 5.25 22.00
CA ASP A 79 -1.64 6.01 22.78
C ASP A 79 -1.43 5.36 24.17
N GLY A 80 -2.53 4.95 24.83
CA GLY A 80 -2.47 4.23 26.10
C GLY A 80 -1.82 2.85 25.98
N TYR A 81 -2.16 2.09 24.92
CA TYR A 81 -1.55 0.79 24.62
C TYR A 81 -0.04 0.92 24.41
N LYS A 82 0.40 1.90 23.61
CA LYS A 82 1.81 2.19 23.34
C LYS A 82 2.57 2.65 24.59
N PHE A 83 1.89 3.34 25.50
CA PHE A 83 2.49 3.78 26.77
C PHE A 83 2.81 2.60 27.71
N ILE A 84 1.96 1.57 27.76
CA ILE A 84 2.12 0.43 28.68
C ILE A 84 2.85 -0.77 28.07
N THR A 85 2.91 -0.85 26.74
CA THR A 85 3.38 -2.03 26.01
C THR A 85 4.79 -1.79 25.46
N PRO A 86 5.78 -2.64 25.77
CA PRO A 86 7.10 -2.56 25.15
C PRO A 86 7.08 -2.88 23.65
N ASP A 87 7.99 -2.27 22.89
CA ASP A 87 8.09 -2.42 21.42
C ASP A 87 8.14 -3.88 20.93
N PHE A 88 8.80 -4.77 21.69
CA PHE A 88 8.90 -6.19 21.31
C PHE A 88 7.54 -6.91 21.40
N VAL A 89 6.66 -6.49 22.30
CA VAL A 89 5.31 -7.05 22.43
C VAL A 89 4.43 -6.52 21.29
N GLU A 90 4.48 -5.22 20.99
CA GLU A 90 3.76 -4.62 19.84
C GLU A 90 4.17 -5.27 18.51
N THR A 91 5.48 -5.51 18.36
CA THR A 91 6.02 -6.25 17.21
C THR A 91 5.54 -7.69 17.19
N GLY A 92 5.55 -8.39 18.34
CA GLY A 92 5.06 -9.77 18.42
C GLY A 92 3.57 -9.91 18.09
N VAL A 93 2.73 -8.99 18.57
CA VAL A 93 1.30 -8.93 18.22
C VAL A 93 1.12 -8.70 16.72
N SER A 94 1.89 -7.77 16.14
CA SER A 94 1.87 -7.52 14.69
C SER A 94 2.28 -8.76 13.89
N ASN A 95 3.33 -9.46 14.31
CA ASN A 95 3.79 -10.69 13.66
C ASN A 95 2.72 -11.80 13.75
N PHE A 96 2.07 -11.94 14.91
CA PHE A 96 1.01 -12.94 15.11
C PHE A 96 -0.15 -12.72 14.14
N PHE A 97 -0.68 -11.50 14.03
CA PHE A 97 -1.77 -11.20 13.10
C PHE A 97 -1.34 -11.30 11.63
N ASN A 98 -0.11 -10.91 11.30
CA ASN A 98 0.45 -11.11 9.96
C ASN A 98 0.59 -12.60 9.60
N ASN A 99 1.00 -13.43 10.56
CA ASN A 99 1.07 -14.88 10.38
C ASN A 99 -0.32 -15.49 10.19
N LEU A 100 -1.34 -15.04 10.94
CA LEU A 100 -2.73 -15.46 10.73
C LEU A 100 -3.25 -15.08 9.33
N LYS A 101 -2.94 -13.87 8.87
CA LYS A 101 -3.25 -13.44 7.48
C LYS A 101 -2.51 -14.28 6.44
N GLY A 102 -1.39 -14.90 6.80
CA GLY A 102 -0.63 -15.82 5.93
C GLY A 102 -1.47 -16.96 5.36
N ILE A 103 -2.54 -17.38 6.05
CA ILE A 103 -3.49 -18.37 5.52
C ILE A 103 -4.17 -17.82 4.24
N ASN A 104 -4.65 -16.58 4.28
CA ASN A 104 -5.27 -15.95 3.12
C ASN A 104 -4.25 -15.70 2.01
N VAL A 105 -3.03 -15.30 2.36
CA VAL A 105 -1.95 -15.08 1.38
C VAL A 105 -1.70 -16.36 0.60
N VAL A 106 -1.43 -17.46 1.30
CA VAL A 106 -1.17 -18.77 0.70
C VAL A 106 -2.33 -19.24 -0.18
N LEU A 107 -3.57 -19.10 0.29
CA LEU A 107 -4.74 -19.47 -0.52
C LEU A 107 -4.82 -18.64 -1.81
N ASN A 108 -4.62 -17.33 -1.71
CA ASN A 108 -4.70 -16.44 -2.84
C ASN A 108 -3.52 -16.60 -3.81
N ASP A 109 -2.31 -16.88 -3.33
CA ASP A 109 -1.17 -17.24 -4.19
C ASP A 109 -1.51 -18.38 -5.14
N PHE A 110 -2.09 -19.46 -4.59
CA PHE A 110 -2.46 -20.61 -5.38
C PHE A 110 -3.64 -20.33 -6.31
N LEU A 111 -4.63 -19.55 -5.87
CA LEU A 111 -5.76 -19.13 -6.73
C LEU A 111 -5.33 -18.21 -7.88
N GLN A 112 -4.25 -17.43 -7.68
CA GLN A 112 -3.63 -16.60 -8.70
C GLN A 112 -2.65 -17.37 -9.60
N GLY A 113 -2.35 -18.63 -9.28
CA GLY A 113 -1.40 -19.47 -10.03
C GLY A 113 0.07 -19.19 -9.70
N LYS A 114 0.37 -18.45 -8.63
CA LYS A 114 1.72 -18.10 -8.19
C LYS A 114 2.34 -19.22 -7.33
N PHE A 115 2.54 -20.40 -7.91
CA PHE A 115 2.96 -21.60 -7.15
C PHE A 115 4.27 -21.45 -6.36
N ALA A 116 5.28 -20.78 -6.93
CA ALA A 116 6.56 -20.57 -6.24
C ALA A 116 6.40 -19.64 -5.03
N GLN A 117 5.63 -18.56 -5.18
CA GLN A 117 5.28 -17.63 -4.11
C GLN A 117 4.48 -18.35 -3.02
N GLY A 118 3.41 -19.06 -3.40
CA GLY A 118 2.58 -19.81 -2.45
C GLY A 118 3.35 -20.88 -1.67
N ALA A 119 4.34 -21.54 -2.29
CA ALA A 119 5.23 -22.46 -1.58
C ALA A 119 6.14 -21.73 -0.56
N SER A 120 6.68 -20.56 -0.94
CA SER A 120 7.48 -19.70 -0.05
C SER A 120 6.65 -19.19 1.14
N ASP A 121 5.46 -18.64 0.89
CA ASP A 121 4.57 -18.13 1.93
C ASP A 121 4.02 -19.25 2.83
N THR A 122 3.79 -20.45 2.28
CA THR A 122 3.48 -21.64 3.08
C THR A 122 4.64 -21.97 4.02
N GLY A 123 5.87 -21.99 3.52
CA GLY A 123 7.07 -22.20 4.33
C GLY A 123 7.21 -21.14 5.43
N ARG A 124 6.91 -19.88 5.10
CA ARG A 124 6.94 -18.74 6.01
C ARG A 124 5.92 -18.92 7.14
N PHE A 125 4.67 -19.20 6.79
CA PHE A 125 3.59 -19.49 7.74
C PHE A 125 3.91 -20.66 8.67
N LEU A 126 4.38 -21.78 8.12
CA LEU A 126 4.70 -22.97 8.91
C LEU A 126 5.87 -22.71 9.85
N THR A 127 6.92 -22.04 9.38
CA THR A 127 8.12 -21.71 10.17
C THR A 127 7.74 -20.80 11.34
N ASN A 128 7.02 -19.71 11.06
CA ASN A 128 6.60 -18.76 12.10
C ASN A 128 5.60 -19.39 13.07
N THR A 129 4.70 -20.25 12.59
CA THR A 129 3.75 -20.96 13.46
C THR A 129 4.43 -21.96 14.38
N THR A 130 5.44 -22.70 13.89
CA THR A 130 6.10 -23.77 14.66
C THR A 130 7.27 -23.28 15.48
N ILE A 131 8.26 -22.67 14.85
CA ILE A 131 9.50 -22.18 15.48
C ILE A 131 9.29 -20.79 16.07
N GLY A 132 8.54 -19.94 15.35
CA GLY A 132 8.23 -18.56 15.75
C GLY A 132 7.14 -18.41 16.81
N ILE A 133 6.81 -19.47 17.54
CA ILE A 133 5.80 -19.48 18.62
C ILE A 133 4.45 -18.92 18.13
N ALA A 134 3.77 -19.69 17.28
CA ALA A 134 2.48 -19.31 16.67
C ALA A 134 2.51 -18.01 15.85
N GLY A 135 3.70 -17.56 15.44
CA GLY A 135 3.91 -16.34 14.67
C GLY A 135 4.22 -15.11 15.50
N LEU A 136 4.46 -15.22 16.81
CA LEU A 136 4.92 -14.08 17.62
C LEU A 136 6.33 -13.61 17.20
N VAL A 137 7.17 -14.54 16.73
CA VAL A 137 8.53 -14.25 16.25
C VAL A 137 8.63 -14.56 14.77
N ASP A 138 9.13 -13.61 13.98
CA ASP A 138 9.30 -13.76 12.53
C ASP A 138 10.65 -14.41 12.18
N VAL A 139 10.76 -15.70 12.49
CA VAL A 139 11.95 -16.52 12.21
C VAL A 139 12.14 -16.73 10.71
N ALA A 140 11.03 -16.80 9.96
CA ALA A 140 11.07 -17.06 8.53
C ALA A 140 11.80 -15.96 7.75
N SER A 141 11.68 -14.70 8.18
CA SER A 141 12.45 -13.58 7.60
C SER A 141 13.95 -13.77 7.74
N GLU A 142 14.43 -14.31 8.86
CA GLU A 142 15.87 -14.61 9.07
C GLU A 142 16.37 -15.73 8.15
N LEU A 143 15.47 -16.61 7.68
CA LEU A 143 15.75 -17.66 6.71
C LEU A 143 15.65 -17.19 5.25
N GLY A 144 15.39 -15.91 5.02
CA GLY A 144 15.25 -15.33 3.67
C GLY A 144 13.87 -15.52 3.03
N LEU A 145 12.85 -15.94 3.81
CA LEU A 145 11.47 -16.02 3.33
C LEU A 145 10.79 -14.66 3.49
N HIS A 146 10.80 -13.90 2.41
CA HIS A 146 10.15 -12.59 2.32
C HIS A 146 8.63 -12.70 2.47
N SER A 147 8.02 -11.71 3.12
CA SER A 147 6.57 -11.65 3.28
C SER A 147 5.91 -11.04 2.06
N ASN A 148 4.95 -11.74 1.47
CA ASN A 148 4.10 -11.20 0.42
C ASN A 148 2.74 -10.73 1.00
N VAL A 149 2.00 -9.96 0.20
CA VAL A 149 0.68 -9.44 0.56
C VAL A 149 -0.29 -9.80 -0.55
N GLU A 150 -1.12 -10.81 -0.31
CA GLU A 150 -2.12 -11.28 -1.25
C GLU A 150 -3.49 -11.37 -0.57
N ASP A 151 -4.53 -10.97 -1.30
CA ASP A 151 -5.91 -10.98 -0.83
C ASP A 151 -6.86 -11.39 -1.97
N PHE A 152 -8.09 -11.72 -1.62
CA PHE A 152 -9.06 -12.20 -2.62
C PHE A 152 -9.46 -11.11 -3.61
N GLY A 153 -9.34 -9.83 -3.24
CA GLY A 153 -9.48 -8.72 -4.18
C GLY A 153 -8.47 -8.86 -5.32
N GLN A 154 -7.18 -9.02 -5.01
CA GLN A 154 -6.12 -9.25 -6.00
C GLN A 154 -6.39 -10.48 -6.86
N THR A 155 -6.82 -11.59 -6.25
CA THR A 155 -7.25 -12.78 -6.99
C THR A 155 -8.35 -12.47 -8.00
N LEU A 156 -9.38 -11.71 -7.61
CA LEU A 156 -10.44 -11.30 -8.53
C LEU A 156 -9.91 -10.45 -9.70
N ALA A 157 -8.91 -9.59 -9.46
CA ALA A 157 -8.29 -8.82 -10.55
C ALA A 157 -7.50 -9.70 -11.52
N VAL A 158 -6.74 -10.69 -11.03
CA VAL A 158 -6.06 -11.69 -11.89
C VAL A 158 -7.09 -12.42 -12.77
N TRP A 159 -8.30 -12.62 -12.26
CA TRP A 159 -9.40 -13.28 -12.96
C TRP A 159 -10.24 -12.32 -13.82
N GLY A 160 -9.79 -11.07 -13.99
CA GLY A 160 -10.39 -10.08 -14.89
C GLY A 160 -11.55 -9.27 -14.31
N VAL A 161 -11.81 -9.35 -13.01
CA VAL A 161 -12.81 -8.50 -12.35
C VAL A 161 -12.22 -7.09 -12.16
N GLY A 162 -12.87 -6.09 -12.75
CA GLY A 162 -12.48 -4.70 -12.61
C GLY A 162 -12.59 -4.18 -11.18
N GLU A 163 -11.85 -3.12 -10.86
CA GLU A 163 -11.80 -2.50 -9.52
C GLU A 163 -13.19 -2.02 -9.03
N GLY A 164 -13.94 -1.39 -9.93
CA GLY A 164 -15.21 -0.74 -9.60
C GLY A 164 -15.04 0.57 -8.81
N PRO A 165 -16.15 1.21 -8.41
CA PRO A 165 -16.11 2.48 -7.68
C PRO A 165 -15.35 2.39 -6.35
N TYR A 166 -14.66 3.48 -6.02
CA TYR A 166 -14.07 3.71 -4.70
C TYR A 166 -15.17 3.97 -3.66
N LEU A 167 -15.00 3.39 -2.47
CA LEU A 167 -15.88 3.59 -1.34
C LEU A 167 -15.08 3.79 -0.06
N VAL A 168 -15.64 4.56 0.87
CA VAL A 168 -15.17 4.58 2.26
C VAL A 168 -16.24 3.96 3.14
N LEU A 169 -15.90 2.85 3.78
CA LEU A 169 -16.79 2.16 4.69
C LEU A 169 -16.56 2.65 6.14
N PRO A 170 -17.62 2.70 6.97
CA PRO A 170 -17.47 3.02 8.37
C PRO A 170 -16.61 1.96 9.07
N VAL A 171 -15.70 2.41 9.94
CA VAL A 171 -14.71 1.61 10.68
C VAL A 171 -13.63 0.96 9.81
N MET A 172 -13.98 0.42 8.65
CA MET A 172 -13.03 -0.29 7.76
C MET A 172 -12.18 0.64 6.91
N GLY A 173 -12.68 1.82 6.55
CA GLY A 173 -11.94 2.81 5.78
C GLY A 173 -12.04 2.65 4.25
N PRO A 174 -11.02 3.11 3.50
CA PRO A 174 -10.95 3.06 2.04
C PRO A 174 -11.07 1.64 1.46
N THR A 175 -11.85 1.48 0.41
CA THR A 175 -11.99 0.22 -0.34
C THR A 175 -12.48 0.48 -1.77
N THR A 176 -12.56 -0.57 -2.58
CA THR A 176 -13.26 -0.58 -3.87
C THR A 176 -14.37 -1.62 -3.82
N ILE A 177 -15.31 -1.64 -4.78
CA ILE A 177 -16.33 -2.70 -4.82
C ILE A 177 -15.69 -4.09 -4.88
N ARG A 178 -14.67 -4.27 -5.72
CA ARG A 178 -13.92 -5.52 -5.81
C ARG A 178 -13.24 -5.86 -4.49
N ASP A 179 -12.42 -4.96 -3.96
CA ASP A 179 -11.62 -5.23 -2.76
C ASP A 179 -12.49 -5.39 -1.51
N GLY A 180 -13.60 -4.66 -1.42
CA GLY A 180 -14.57 -4.78 -0.33
C GLY A 180 -15.26 -6.14 -0.34
N SER A 181 -15.63 -6.64 -1.52
CA SER A 181 -16.18 -8.00 -1.67
C SER A 181 -15.14 -9.08 -1.38
N GLY A 182 -13.88 -8.89 -1.82
CA GLY A 182 -12.79 -9.80 -1.50
C GLY A 182 -12.49 -9.86 0.00
N GLY A 183 -12.49 -8.71 0.67
CA GLY A 183 -12.32 -8.62 2.12
C GLY A 183 -13.38 -9.38 2.93
N ILE A 184 -14.57 -9.65 2.38
CA ILE A 184 -15.56 -10.53 3.03
C ILE A 184 -15.09 -11.99 2.98
N VAL A 185 -14.60 -12.43 1.83
CA VAL A 185 -14.06 -13.79 1.63
C VAL A 185 -12.81 -13.99 2.49
N ASP A 186 -11.88 -13.03 2.48
CA ASP A 186 -10.67 -13.08 3.29
C ASP A 186 -10.99 -13.14 4.80
N ARG A 187 -11.99 -12.40 5.27
CA ARG A 187 -12.44 -12.49 6.67
C ARG A 187 -13.04 -13.84 7.00
N ALA A 188 -13.84 -14.43 6.11
CA ALA A 188 -14.44 -15.73 6.32
C ALA A 188 -13.38 -16.86 6.37
N ALA A 189 -12.31 -16.73 5.59
CA ALA A 189 -11.18 -17.67 5.58
C ALA A 189 -10.20 -17.48 6.76
N ASN A 190 -10.15 -16.29 7.36
CA ASN A 190 -9.27 -16.02 8.50
C ASN A 190 -9.87 -16.57 9.82
N PRO A 191 -9.21 -17.53 10.50
CA PRO A 191 -9.70 -18.09 11.76
C PRO A 191 -9.76 -17.05 12.89
N GLY A 192 -8.95 -15.99 12.84
CA GLY A 192 -8.95 -14.89 13.79
C GLY A 192 -10.27 -14.13 13.84
N THR A 193 -11.04 -14.10 12.74
CA THR A 193 -12.36 -13.45 12.66
C THR A 193 -13.38 -14.05 13.63
N TYR A 194 -13.26 -15.34 13.95
CA TYR A 194 -14.21 -16.06 14.80
C TYR A 194 -13.90 -15.94 16.29
N VAL A 195 -12.76 -15.35 16.65
CA VAL A 195 -12.38 -15.09 18.03
C VAL A 195 -12.80 -13.66 18.40
N PRO A 196 -13.58 -13.45 19.47
CA PRO A 196 -14.03 -12.12 19.87
C PRO A 196 -12.87 -11.14 20.09
N PHE A 197 -13.09 -9.87 19.74
CA PHE A 197 -12.18 -8.74 19.96
C PHE A 197 -10.84 -8.77 19.21
N THR A 198 -10.50 -9.83 18.46
CA THR A 198 -9.24 -9.90 17.69
C THR A 198 -9.05 -8.73 16.75
N GLY A 199 -10.06 -8.40 15.93
CA GLY A 199 -10.00 -7.27 15.01
C GLY A 199 -9.86 -5.91 15.72
N ILE A 200 -10.34 -5.78 16.97
CA ILE A 200 -10.16 -4.56 17.76
C ILE A 200 -8.72 -4.48 18.27
N ILE A 201 -8.17 -5.59 18.79
CA ILE A 201 -6.79 -5.67 19.27
C ILE A 201 -5.82 -5.37 18.12
N GLU A 202 -6.04 -6.02 16.97
CA GLU A 202 -5.28 -5.79 15.75
C GLU A 202 -5.35 -4.32 15.32
N GLY A 203 -6.56 -3.75 15.23
CA GLY A 203 -6.75 -2.35 14.86
C GLY A 203 -6.08 -1.36 15.81
N ILE A 204 -6.11 -1.62 17.13
CA ILE A 204 -5.42 -0.78 18.13
C ILE A 204 -3.90 -0.86 17.93
N ASN A 205 -3.36 -2.06 17.71
CA ASN A 205 -1.94 -2.29 17.49
C ASN A 205 -1.45 -1.63 16.19
N ASP A 206 -2.19 -1.82 15.08
CA ASP A 206 -1.88 -1.20 13.79
C ASP A 206 -1.93 0.33 13.87
N ARG A 207 -2.93 0.88 14.57
CA ARG A 207 -3.05 2.32 14.79
C ARG A 207 -1.93 2.91 15.65
N ALA A 208 -1.42 2.15 16.63
CA ALA A 208 -0.28 2.55 17.46
C ALA A 208 1.02 2.64 16.63
N LYS A 209 1.23 1.67 15.72
CA LYS A 209 2.36 1.65 14.77
C LYS A 209 2.25 2.75 13.72
N ALA A 210 1.04 3.07 13.26
CA ALA A 210 0.80 4.05 12.19
C ALA A 210 0.92 5.53 12.62
N GLN A 211 1.14 5.81 13.92
CA GLN A 211 1.09 7.17 14.47
C GLN A 211 1.99 8.18 13.74
N GLY A 212 3.20 7.79 13.34
CA GLY A 212 4.12 8.69 12.62
C GLY A 212 3.64 9.04 11.21
N ALA A 213 3.10 8.06 10.48
CA ALA A 213 2.60 8.26 9.13
C ALA A 213 1.30 9.10 9.11
N LEU A 214 0.41 8.89 10.08
CA LEU A 214 -0.86 9.61 10.16
C LEU A 214 -0.69 11.10 10.47
N ASN A 215 0.25 11.45 11.36
CA ASN A 215 0.53 12.86 11.67
C ASN A 215 1.01 13.64 10.43
N PHE A 216 1.75 12.99 9.52
CA PHE A 216 2.20 13.60 8.27
C PHE A 216 1.02 13.95 7.34
N ILE A 217 0.03 13.07 7.24
CA ILE A 217 -1.15 13.30 6.38
C ILE A 217 -1.95 14.50 6.88
N ASP A 218 -2.21 14.56 8.18
CA ASP A 218 -2.99 15.64 8.80
C ASP A 218 -2.30 17.01 8.68
N GLU A 219 -0.97 17.04 8.66
CA GLU A 219 -0.19 18.29 8.67
C GLU A 219 0.24 18.75 7.27
N ALA A 220 0.43 17.84 6.31
CA ALA A 220 0.96 18.16 4.98
C ALA A 220 -0.09 18.20 3.86
N ALA A 221 -1.24 17.53 4.02
CA ALA A 221 -2.23 17.42 2.95
C ALA A 221 -3.22 18.61 2.93
N LEU A 222 -3.37 19.25 1.77
CA LEU A 222 -4.39 20.28 1.55
C LEU A 222 -5.83 19.72 1.63
N ASP A 223 -6.03 18.50 1.12
CA ASP A 223 -7.27 17.73 1.26
C ASP A 223 -6.90 16.28 1.69
N PRO A 224 -6.96 15.97 3.00
CA PRO A 224 -6.62 14.64 3.53
C PRO A 224 -7.45 13.51 2.93
N TYR A 225 -8.71 13.78 2.54
CA TYR A 225 -9.57 12.78 1.93
C TYR A 225 -9.06 12.39 0.53
N VAL A 226 -8.81 13.38 -0.32
CA VAL A 226 -8.32 13.14 -1.69
C VAL A 226 -6.95 12.46 -1.63
N PHE A 227 -6.05 12.92 -0.76
CA PHE A 227 -4.75 12.27 -0.56
C PHE A 227 -4.92 10.79 -0.18
N THR A 228 -5.75 10.50 0.81
CA THR A 228 -6.02 9.13 1.26
C THR A 228 -6.58 8.25 0.14
N ARG A 229 -7.52 8.77 -0.67
CA ARG A 229 -8.12 8.06 -1.81
C ARG A 229 -7.06 7.72 -2.85
N GLU A 230 -6.31 8.72 -3.33
CA GLU A 230 -5.32 8.49 -4.40
C GLU A 230 -4.19 7.57 -3.94
N SER A 231 -3.69 7.73 -2.71
CA SER A 231 -2.69 6.83 -2.13
C SER A 231 -3.21 5.39 -2.00
N PHE A 232 -4.47 5.22 -1.57
CA PHE A 232 -5.08 3.89 -1.50
C PHE A 232 -5.18 3.24 -2.89
N LEU A 233 -5.71 3.96 -3.89
CA LEU A 233 -5.86 3.42 -5.24
C LEU A 233 -4.51 3.10 -5.89
N GLN A 234 -3.50 3.95 -5.69
CA GLN A 234 -2.14 3.69 -6.14
C GLN A 234 -1.58 2.43 -5.48
N TYR A 235 -1.74 2.28 -4.16
CA TYR A 235 -1.30 1.10 -3.42
C TYR A 235 -2.00 -0.18 -3.90
N ARG A 236 -3.32 -0.14 -4.17
CA ARG A 236 -4.05 -1.30 -4.70
C ARG A 236 -3.59 -1.69 -6.10
N ARG A 237 -3.36 -0.73 -6.99
CA ARG A 237 -2.79 -1.02 -8.33
C ARG A 237 -1.39 -1.62 -8.22
N HIS A 238 -0.57 -1.10 -7.30
CA HIS A 238 0.76 -1.65 -7.03
C HIS A 238 0.69 -3.12 -6.58
N LEU A 239 -0.22 -3.47 -5.67
CA LEU A 239 -0.41 -4.85 -5.22
C LEU A 239 -0.88 -5.76 -6.36
N VAL A 240 -1.92 -5.36 -7.10
CA VAL A 240 -2.45 -6.14 -8.23
C VAL A 240 -1.39 -6.40 -9.32
N ASN A 241 -0.45 -5.47 -9.49
CA ASN A 241 0.61 -5.57 -10.49
C ASN A 241 1.91 -6.20 -9.94
N ASP A 242 1.90 -6.83 -8.77
CA ASP A 242 3.07 -7.44 -8.13
C ASP A 242 4.23 -6.46 -7.94
N GLY A 243 3.89 -5.20 -7.66
CA GLY A 243 4.83 -4.10 -7.52
C GLY A 243 5.48 -3.63 -8.81
N LYS A 244 5.08 -4.18 -9.97
CA LYS A 244 5.51 -3.68 -11.27
C LYS A 244 4.77 -2.39 -11.57
N THR A 245 5.52 -1.31 -11.70
CA THR A 245 4.95 -0.05 -12.18
C THR A 245 4.59 -0.23 -13.65
N GLU A 246 3.34 0.10 -14.02
CA GLU A 246 2.98 0.36 -15.41
C GLU A 246 3.66 1.67 -15.86
N ILE A 247 4.98 1.67 -15.94
CA ILE A 247 5.65 2.65 -16.78
C ILE A 247 5.41 2.12 -18.19
N GLY A 248 4.37 2.64 -18.84
CA GLY A 248 4.26 2.52 -20.28
C GLY A 248 5.56 3.03 -20.87
N LEU A 249 6.39 2.11 -21.35
CA LEU A 249 7.62 2.44 -22.07
C LEU A 249 7.33 3.21 -23.37
N ASP A 250 6.05 3.40 -23.73
CA ASP A 250 5.59 4.21 -24.86
C ASP A 250 5.76 5.73 -24.64
N HIS A 251 6.16 6.19 -23.45
CA HIS A 251 6.32 7.63 -23.16
C HIS A 251 7.68 8.03 -22.59
N LEU A 252 8.65 7.12 -22.57
CA LEU A 252 10.03 7.43 -22.22
C LEU A 252 10.95 7.03 -23.38
N ASP A 253 10.96 7.83 -24.44
CA ASP A 253 12.12 7.95 -25.34
C ASP A 253 13.27 8.58 -24.52
N LEU A 254 13.86 7.76 -23.66
CA LEU A 254 15.10 8.05 -22.91
C LEU A 254 16.31 7.42 -23.62
N ASP A 255 16.28 7.37 -24.94
CA ASP A 255 17.36 6.90 -25.81
C ASP A 255 17.99 8.05 -26.62
N ALA A 256 18.16 9.22 -26.01
CA ALA A 256 18.99 10.27 -26.61
C ALA A 256 19.56 11.24 -25.56
N SER A 257 20.43 10.79 -24.65
CA SER A 257 21.48 11.67 -24.05
C SER A 257 22.27 11.04 -22.89
N PHE A 258 22.71 9.78 -22.95
CA PHE A 258 23.80 9.31 -22.07
C PHE A 258 24.65 8.25 -22.78
N ASP A 259 25.45 8.70 -23.74
CA ASP A 259 26.70 8.00 -24.06
C ASP A 259 27.82 9.04 -24.19
N SER A 260 28.56 9.25 -23.10
CA SER A 260 29.89 9.81 -23.17
C SER A 260 30.76 9.33 -22.01
N SER A 261 31.22 8.08 -22.10
CA SER A 261 32.55 7.73 -21.57
C SER A 261 33.03 6.41 -22.17
N ALA A 262 33.44 6.44 -23.43
CA ALA A 262 34.36 5.45 -23.98
C ALA A 262 35.77 6.06 -24.01
N ASP A 263 36.68 5.42 -23.29
CA ASP A 263 38.11 5.74 -23.21
C ASP A 263 38.83 5.62 -24.57
N PRO A 264 39.99 6.28 -24.76
CA PRO A 264 40.50 6.70 -26.06
C PRO A 264 41.39 5.66 -26.72
N LYS A 265 41.21 5.40 -28.02
CA LYS A 265 42.30 4.96 -28.90
C LYS A 265 42.20 5.55 -30.31
N ALA A 266 43.36 6.03 -30.75
CA ALA A 266 43.71 6.61 -32.03
C ALA A 266 43.31 5.78 -33.25
N ASP A 267 42.95 6.43 -34.36
CA ASP A 267 43.82 6.58 -35.53
C ASP A 267 43.18 7.54 -36.56
N ASN A 268 44.04 8.09 -37.40
CA ASN A 268 43.93 9.25 -38.27
C ASN A 268 42.97 9.09 -39.46
N SER A 269 42.39 10.19 -39.92
CA SER A 269 42.71 10.84 -41.22
C SER A 269 41.51 11.58 -41.85
N GLU A 270 41.82 12.84 -42.21
CA GLU A 270 41.38 13.62 -43.38
C GLU A 270 39.90 14.07 -43.51
N THR A 271 39.62 15.36 -43.31
CA THR A 271 39.58 16.47 -44.32
C THR A 271 38.25 16.47 -45.09
N GLU A 272 37.34 17.43 -44.91
CA GLU A 272 37.32 18.78 -45.55
C GLU A 272 36.40 19.73 -44.73
N LYS A 273 36.89 20.92 -44.30
CA LYS A 273 36.72 22.26 -44.94
C LYS A 273 35.24 22.67 -45.12
N SER A 274 34.76 23.86 -44.76
CA SER A 274 35.37 25.19 -44.67
C SER A 274 34.37 26.17 -44.02
N ALA A 275 34.90 27.11 -43.22
CA ALA A 275 34.60 28.56 -43.09
C ALA A 275 33.14 29.05 -43.26
N THR A 276 32.57 30.00 -42.51
CA THR A 276 33.02 31.27 -41.87
C THR A 276 31.71 31.81 -41.23
N ASP A 277 31.65 32.59 -40.15
CA ASP A 277 32.27 33.88 -39.94
C ASP A 277 32.07 34.32 -38.47
N ALA A 278 32.95 35.22 -38.05
CA ALA A 278 33.12 35.80 -36.74
C ALA A 278 31.97 36.75 -36.33
N SER A 279 31.75 36.91 -35.02
CA SER A 279 32.19 38.11 -34.28
C SER A 279 31.44 38.27 -32.95
N GLY A 280 32.18 38.73 -31.93
CA GLY A 280 31.64 39.62 -30.90
C GLY A 280 31.19 38.96 -29.60
N GLU A 281 32.05 39.01 -28.60
CA GLU A 281 31.66 38.89 -27.20
C GLU A 281 30.66 39.99 -26.82
N ASP A 282 29.68 39.65 -25.97
CA ASP A 282 29.15 40.57 -24.97
C ASP A 282 28.83 39.80 -23.69
N LEU A 283 29.68 40.00 -22.68
CA LEU A 283 29.44 39.62 -21.30
C LEU A 283 28.42 40.61 -20.71
N VAL A 284 27.17 40.19 -20.53
CA VAL A 284 26.22 40.92 -19.68
C VAL A 284 26.09 40.20 -18.34
N SER A 285 26.71 40.81 -17.33
CA SER A 285 26.49 40.50 -15.92
C SER A 285 25.02 40.73 -15.55
N VAL A 286 24.36 39.72 -14.99
CA VAL A 286 23.08 39.91 -14.29
C VAL A 286 23.32 39.82 -12.79
N LYS A 287 23.06 40.96 -12.14
CA LYS A 287 23.11 41.27 -10.71
C LYS A 287 22.06 40.43 -9.94
N PRO A 288 22.26 40.05 -8.66
CA PRO A 288 21.33 39.20 -7.95
C PRO A 288 20.04 39.96 -7.64
N ALA A 289 18.91 39.43 -8.12
CA ALA A 289 17.59 39.98 -7.84
C ALA A 289 17.10 39.51 -6.46
N ASP A 290 16.99 40.51 -5.59
CA ASP A 290 16.18 40.71 -4.40
C ASP A 290 15.50 39.53 -3.66
N LYS A 291 15.79 39.55 -2.36
CA LYS A 291 15.18 38.84 -1.24
C LYS A 291 13.65 38.79 -1.32
N ALA A 292 13.10 37.66 -1.78
CA ALA A 292 11.82 37.16 -1.27
C ALA A 292 12.12 36.16 -0.15
N ALA A 293 11.81 36.54 1.10
CA ALA A 293 11.97 35.66 2.25
C ALA A 293 11.01 34.46 2.14
N PRO A 294 11.47 33.21 2.33
CA PRO A 294 10.58 32.07 2.35
C PRO A 294 9.65 32.17 3.57
N ALA A 295 8.36 32.00 3.31
CA ALA A 295 7.28 32.02 4.29
C ALA A 295 7.26 30.74 5.15
N ASN A 296 8.38 30.39 5.81
CA ASN A 296 8.41 29.60 7.06
C ASN A 296 9.85 29.47 7.61
N ARG A 297 10.44 30.58 8.04
CA ARG A 297 11.73 30.56 8.77
C ARG A 297 11.77 29.58 9.96
N PRO A 298 10.70 29.44 10.79
CA PRO A 298 10.77 28.59 11.98
C PRO A 298 11.00 27.10 11.65
N ALA A 299 10.39 26.58 10.58
CA ALA A 299 10.52 25.19 10.20
C ALA A 299 11.89 24.89 9.56
N TYR A 300 12.41 25.83 8.77
CA TYR A 300 13.75 25.73 8.19
C TYR A 300 14.85 25.82 9.26
N ASP A 301 14.71 26.76 10.20
CA ASP A 301 15.67 26.96 11.29
C ASP A 301 15.66 25.74 12.25
N ALA A 302 14.48 25.18 12.54
CA ALA A 302 14.35 23.95 13.35
C ALA A 302 14.96 22.72 12.68
N MET A 303 14.87 22.62 11.34
CA MET A 303 15.48 21.55 10.57
C MET A 303 17.02 21.63 10.61
N ILE A 304 17.58 22.84 10.45
CA ILE A 304 19.03 23.06 10.55
C ILE A 304 19.53 22.73 11.95
N GLU A 305 18.84 23.18 12.99
CA GLU A 305 19.24 22.91 14.37
C GLU A 305 19.22 21.40 14.68
N ALA A 306 18.21 20.67 14.20
CA ALA A 306 18.13 19.22 14.33
C ALA A 306 19.28 18.50 13.59
N PHE A 307 19.68 19.01 12.43
CA PHE A 307 20.78 18.45 11.64
C PHE A 307 22.14 18.67 12.34
N GLU A 308 22.37 19.86 12.88
CA GLU A 308 23.60 20.19 13.61
C GLU A 308 23.71 19.37 14.91
N GLN A 309 22.61 19.20 15.65
CA GLN A 309 22.59 18.38 16.87
C GLN A 309 22.91 16.91 16.58
N ASN A 310 22.37 16.37 15.49
CA ASN A 310 22.65 14.98 15.08
C ASN A 310 24.08 14.81 14.59
N SER A 311 24.61 15.75 13.82
CA SER A 311 26.02 15.76 13.39
C SER A 311 26.97 15.78 14.60
N ALA A 312 26.70 16.64 15.58
CA ALA A 312 27.50 16.71 16.81
C ALA A 312 27.42 15.43 17.66
N LYS A 313 26.29 14.73 17.63
CA LYS A 313 26.10 13.45 18.32
C LYS A 313 26.88 12.33 17.64
N VAL A 314 26.90 12.30 16.31
CA VAL A 314 27.71 11.35 15.52
C VAL A 314 29.20 11.60 15.75
N ASP A 315 29.64 12.85 15.81
CA ASP A 315 31.04 13.22 16.12
C ASP A 315 31.48 12.86 17.55
N ARG A 316 30.55 12.86 18.51
CA ARG A 316 30.84 12.37 19.87
C ARG A 316 30.93 10.86 19.90
N LEU A 317 30.06 10.16 19.17
CA LEU A 317 30.09 8.70 19.10
C LEU A 317 31.35 8.20 18.39
N SER A 318 31.78 8.87 17.31
CA SER A 318 33.02 8.51 16.61
C SER A 318 34.26 8.68 17.50
N LYS A 319 34.28 9.69 18.38
CA LYS A 319 35.37 9.89 19.36
C LYS A 319 35.37 8.88 20.51
N ILE A 320 34.22 8.29 20.84
CA ILE A 320 34.10 7.23 21.85
C ILE A 320 34.55 5.87 21.26
N ILE A 321 34.27 5.63 19.98
CA ILE A 321 34.63 4.39 19.28
C ILE A 321 36.14 4.33 18.98
N ASN A 322 36.81 5.47 18.81
CA ASN A 322 38.25 5.55 18.52
C ASN A 322 39.15 5.75 19.76
N ARG A 323 38.68 5.42 20.97
CA ARG A 323 39.48 5.35 22.21
C ARG A 323 39.44 3.94 22.80
#